data_AF-A0A8J7PVL7-F1
#
_entry.id   AF-A0A8J7PVL7-F1
#
_cell.length_a   1.000
_cell.length_b   1.000
_cell.length_c   1.000
_cell.angle_alpha   90.00
_cell.angle_beta   90.00
_cell.angle_gamma   90.00
#
_symmetry.space_group_name_H-M   'P 1'
#
loop_
_entity.id
_entity.type
_entity.pdbx_description
1 polymer ?
#
loop_
_entity_poly.entity_id
_entity_poly.type
_entity_poly.pdbx_seq_one_letter_code
_entity_poly.pdbx_strand_id
1 'polypeptide(L)'
;LAGPDGEAADAAWRRLGAAGDTAVPFLRERIRPVAVPPGDDKQIEKLVADLDAGRFVTRERAAKELEAAGELAIPALRRMVERPPSAEVRVRAEALVRKLTAQPLTADQLRVLEAIDLLGQVRTPKAVALLEEVAREARVPRLRTEAGRAVQRTGKAENDKK
;
A
#
# COMPACT_ATOMS: atom_id res chain seq x y z
N LEU A 1 22.13 -5.57 11.38
CA LEU A 1 21.03 -4.99 12.18
C LEU A 1 20.91 -5.79 13.47
N ALA A 2 21.76 -5.51 14.45
CA ALA A 2 21.69 -6.12 15.78
C ALA A 2 22.38 -5.15 16.75
N GLY A 3 21.66 -4.08 17.07
CA GLY A 3 21.96 -3.23 18.23
C GLY A 3 20.94 -3.53 19.33
N PRO A 4 21.16 -3.03 20.55
CA PRO A 4 20.24 -3.21 21.69
C PRO A 4 18.79 -2.79 21.38
N ASP A 5 18.60 -1.82 20.46
CA ASP A 5 17.27 -1.41 19.99
C ASP A 5 16.55 -2.48 19.14
N GLY A 6 17.30 -3.33 18.44
CA GLY A 6 16.76 -4.43 17.64
C GLY A 6 16.17 -5.55 18.51
N GLU A 7 16.86 -5.93 19.59
CA GLU A 7 16.37 -6.96 20.52
C GLU A 7 15.10 -6.50 21.26
N ALA A 8 15.04 -5.22 21.61
CA ALA A 8 13.86 -4.60 22.22
C ALA A 8 12.67 -4.57 21.23
N ALA A 9 12.91 -4.22 19.96
CA ALA A 9 11.89 -4.24 18.92
C ALA A 9 11.36 -5.66 18.66
N ASP A 10 12.24 -6.65 18.56
CA ASP A 10 11.86 -8.05 18.38
C ASP A 10 11.03 -8.57 19.56
N ALA A 11 11.40 -8.21 20.78
CA ALA A 11 10.63 -8.57 21.97
C ALA A 11 9.24 -7.90 22.00
N ALA A 12 9.11 -6.67 21.50
CA ALA A 12 7.83 -6.00 21.38
C ALA A 12 6.92 -6.70 20.36
N TRP A 13 7.46 -7.05 19.19
CA TRP A 13 6.72 -7.78 18.15
C TRP A 13 6.24 -9.16 18.62
N ARG A 14 7.08 -9.92 19.34
CA ARG A 14 6.69 -11.20 19.94
C ARG A 14 5.53 -11.04 20.93
N ARG A 15 5.55 -10.00 21.77
CA ARG A 15 4.46 -9.71 22.72
C ARG A 15 3.16 -9.37 22.01
N LEU A 16 3.21 -8.58 20.93
CA LEU A 16 2.04 -8.25 20.13
C LEU A 16 1.42 -9.51 19.50
N GLY A 17 2.25 -10.42 18.98
CA GLY A 17 1.77 -11.71 18.47
C GLY A 17 1.12 -12.57 19.54
N ALA A 18 1.75 -12.69 20.72
CA ALA A 18 1.21 -13.46 21.83
C ALA A 18 -0.09 -12.88 22.41
N ALA A 19 -0.31 -11.57 22.30
CA ALA A 19 -1.52 -10.91 22.76
C ALA A 19 -2.75 -11.15 21.86
N GLY A 20 -2.54 -11.68 20.64
CA GLY A 20 -3.60 -12.05 19.71
C GLY A 20 -4.60 -10.92 19.44
N ASP A 21 -5.89 -11.20 19.64
CA ASP A 21 -7.00 -10.26 19.45
C ASP A 21 -6.87 -8.97 20.29
N THR A 22 -6.15 -9.00 21.39
CA THR A 22 -5.96 -7.83 22.27
C THR A 22 -5.07 -6.77 21.62
N ALA A 23 -4.17 -7.17 20.71
CA ALA A 23 -3.28 -6.26 19.99
C ALA A 23 -3.94 -5.62 18.76
N VAL A 24 -5.05 -6.18 18.25
CA VAL A 24 -5.67 -5.74 16.99
C VAL A 24 -6.10 -4.26 16.99
N PRO A 25 -6.73 -3.70 18.05
CA PRO A 25 -7.07 -2.28 18.08
C PRO A 25 -5.85 -1.37 17.93
N PHE A 26 -4.78 -1.69 18.65
CA PHE A 26 -3.52 -0.94 18.58
C PHE A 26 -2.89 -1.03 17.17
N LEU A 27 -2.85 -2.22 16.58
CA LEU A 27 -2.32 -2.41 15.22
C LEU A 27 -3.17 -1.64 14.20
N ARG A 28 -4.50 -1.64 14.35
CA ARG A 28 -5.40 -0.88 13.47
C ARG A 28 -5.10 0.62 13.48
N GLU A 29 -4.87 1.20 14.66
CA GLU A 29 -4.51 2.62 14.80
C GLU A 29 -3.19 2.98 14.11
N ARG A 30 -2.24 2.04 14.05
CA ARG A 30 -0.97 2.25 13.36
C ARG A 30 -1.05 2.00 11.85
N ILE A 31 -1.84 1.03 11.43
CA ILE A 31 -1.99 0.66 10.01
C ILE A 31 -2.80 1.72 9.25
N ARG A 32 -3.92 2.16 9.81
CA ARG A 32 -4.90 2.98 9.08
C ARG A 32 -4.34 4.27 8.49
N PRO A 33 -3.54 5.09 9.21
CA PRO A 33 -3.02 6.35 8.67
C PRO A 33 -2.10 6.17 7.46
N VAL A 34 -1.38 5.04 7.41
CA VAL A 34 -0.41 4.73 6.34
C VAL A 34 -1.07 3.98 5.19
N ALA A 35 -2.02 3.09 5.49
CA ALA A 35 -2.77 2.34 4.49
C ALA A 35 -3.79 3.21 3.76
N VAL A 36 -4.44 4.14 4.48
CA VAL A 36 -5.48 5.05 3.97
C VAL A 36 -5.03 6.50 4.22
N PRO A 37 -3.92 6.96 3.61
CA PRO A 37 -3.49 8.33 3.76
C PRO A 37 -4.52 9.29 3.14
N PRO A 38 -4.61 10.54 3.64
CA PRO A 38 -5.38 11.58 2.98
C PRO A 38 -4.82 11.82 1.57
N GLY A 39 -5.70 12.18 0.65
CA GLY A 39 -5.33 12.38 -0.75
C GLY A 39 -6.55 12.74 -1.57
N ASP A 40 -6.38 13.61 -2.55
CA ASP A 40 -7.44 14.10 -3.42
C ASP A 40 -7.41 13.33 -4.74
N ASP A 41 -8.31 12.34 -4.87
CA ASP A 41 -8.42 11.52 -6.08
C ASP A 41 -8.76 12.38 -7.31
N LYS A 42 -9.53 13.46 -7.14
CA LYS A 42 -9.88 14.35 -8.25
C LYS A 42 -8.66 15.13 -8.74
N GLN A 43 -7.81 15.57 -7.80
CA GLN A 43 -6.55 16.21 -8.16
C GLN A 43 -5.63 15.23 -8.89
N ILE A 44 -5.50 13.99 -8.41
CA ILE A 44 -4.69 12.96 -9.09
C ILE A 44 -5.22 12.70 -10.50
N GLU A 45 -6.53 12.54 -10.67
CA GLU A 45 -7.14 12.32 -11.99
C GLU A 45 -6.91 13.50 -12.94
N LYS A 46 -6.99 14.73 -12.44
CA LYS A 46 -6.66 15.92 -13.22
C LYS A 46 -5.20 15.94 -13.65
N LEU A 47 -4.27 15.60 -12.75
CA LEU A 47 -2.85 15.53 -13.09
C LEU A 47 -2.57 14.44 -14.13
N VAL A 48 -3.23 13.30 -14.03
CA VAL A 48 -3.12 12.24 -15.04
C VAL A 48 -3.62 12.72 -16.41
N ALA A 49 -4.71 13.48 -16.47
CA ALA A 49 -5.18 14.08 -17.72
C ALA A 49 -4.21 15.12 -18.28
N ASP A 50 -3.59 15.92 -17.40
CA ASP A 50 -2.59 16.94 -17.77
C ASP A 50 -1.30 16.33 -18.38
N LEU A 51 -1.08 15.01 -18.30
CA LEU A 51 0.01 14.32 -19.01
C LEU A 51 -0.16 14.35 -20.55
N ASP A 52 -1.37 14.54 -21.05
CA ASP A 52 -1.69 14.70 -22.48
C ASP A 52 -1.87 16.18 -22.89
N ALA A 53 -1.52 17.12 -22.01
CA ALA A 53 -1.70 18.54 -22.31
C ALA A 53 -0.83 18.98 -23.49
N GLY A 54 -1.39 19.78 -24.41
CA GLY A 54 -0.64 20.30 -25.57
C GLY A 54 0.57 21.18 -25.23
N ARG A 55 0.64 21.72 -24.00
CA ARG A 55 1.78 22.50 -23.51
C ARG A 55 2.75 21.63 -22.72
N PHE A 56 4.02 21.62 -23.12
CA PHE A 56 5.10 20.89 -22.44
C PHE A 56 5.19 21.20 -20.94
N VAL A 57 5.12 22.49 -20.57
CA VAL A 57 5.20 22.93 -19.16
C VAL A 57 4.09 22.32 -18.29
N THR A 58 2.87 22.15 -18.84
CA THR A 58 1.77 21.51 -18.11
C THR A 58 2.05 20.03 -17.87
N ARG A 59 2.55 19.32 -18.89
CA ARG A 59 2.89 17.89 -18.80
C ARG A 59 4.00 17.62 -17.78
N GLU A 60 5.05 18.44 -17.79
CA GLU A 60 6.16 18.33 -16.84
C GLU A 60 5.72 18.56 -15.40
N ARG A 61 4.88 19.59 -15.17
CA ARG A 61 4.31 19.84 -13.84
C ARG A 61 3.47 18.65 -13.37
N ALA A 62 2.61 18.14 -14.23
CA ALA A 62 1.76 16.99 -13.92
C ALA A 62 2.59 15.76 -13.54
N ALA A 63 3.64 15.45 -14.31
CA ALA A 63 4.54 14.35 -13.99
C ALA A 63 5.20 14.52 -12.60
N LYS A 64 5.71 15.71 -12.27
CA LYS A 64 6.33 15.99 -10.96
C LYS A 64 5.34 15.85 -9.80
N GLU A 65 4.12 16.36 -9.95
CA GLU A 65 3.10 16.26 -8.90
C GLU A 65 2.62 14.80 -8.72
N LEU A 66 2.52 14.02 -9.80
CA LEU A 66 2.20 12.59 -9.74
C LEU A 66 3.32 11.78 -9.08
N GLU A 67 4.58 12.16 -9.31
CA GLU A 67 5.72 11.57 -8.58
C GLU A 67 5.66 11.88 -7.09
N ALA A 68 5.32 13.12 -6.71
CA ALA A 68 5.16 13.53 -5.33
C ALA A 68 3.98 12.83 -4.63
N ALA A 69 2.90 12.54 -5.35
CA ALA A 69 1.79 11.73 -4.86
C ALA A 69 2.17 10.26 -4.61
N GLY A 70 3.31 9.80 -5.13
CA GLY A 70 3.86 8.48 -4.86
C GLY A 70 2.91 7.36 -5.31
N GLU A 71 2.80 6.33 -4.49
CA GLU A 71 1.98 5.15 -4.80
C GLU A 71 0.49 5.43 -4.98
N LEU A 72 -0.02 6.56 -4.45
CA LEU A 72 -1.43 6.96 -4.62
C LEU A 72 -1.78 7.28 -6.07
N ALA A 73 -0.81 7.69 -6.88
CA ALA A 73 -1.02 7.97 -8.29
C ALA A 73 -1.13 6.70 -9.16
N ILE A 74 -0.60 5.56 -8.70
CA ILE A 74 -0.49 4.34 -9.51
C ILE A 74 -1.84 3.85 -10.06
N PRO A 75 -2.94 3.78 -9.28
CA PRO A 75 -4.22 3.31 -9.80
C PRO A 75 -4.74 4.20 -10.94
N ALA A 76 -4.66 5.53 -10.80
CA ALA A 76 -5.13 6.46 -11.83
C ALA A 76 -4.26 6.39 -13.10
N LEU A 77 -2.93 6.28 -12.94
CA LEU A 77 -2.00 6.08 -14.05
C LEU A 77 -2.27 4.78 -14.82
N ARG A 78 -2.56 3.67 -14.12
CA ARG A 78 -2.92 2.40 -14.76
C ARG A 78 -4.23 2.50 -15.53
N ARG A 79 -5.27 3.12 -14.96
CA ARG A 79 -6.54 3.38 -15.66
C ARG A 79 -6.35 4.22 -16.92
N MET A 80 -5.42 5.17 -16.90
CA MET A 80 -5.10 5.97 -18.09
C MET A 80 -4.45 5.15 -19.19
N VAL A 81 -3.59 4.18 -18.85
CA VAL A 81 -2.96 3.28 -19.83
C VAL A 81 -3.99 2.33 -20.46
N GLU A 82 -5.01 1.91 -19.70
CA GLU A 82 -6.08 1.04 -20.17
C GLU A 82 -7.06 1.73 -21.14
N ARG A 83 -7.25 3.06 -21.01
CA ARG A 83 -8.04 3.86 -21.95
C ARG A 83 -7.14 4.27 -23.11
N PRO A 84 -7.48 4.03 -24.39
CA PRO A 84 -6.55 4.19 -25.52
C PRO A 84 -5.99 5.63 -25.59
N PRO A 85 -4.80 5.91 -25.03
CA PRO A 85 -4.26 7.26 -25.01
C PRO A 85 -3.35 7.43 -26.23
N SER A 86 -2.86 8.65 -26.47
CA SER A 86 -1.78 8.82 -27.43
C SER A 86 -0.57 7.94 -27.04
N ALA A 87 0.20 7.47 -28.01
CA ALA A 87 1.35 6.59 -27.74
C ALA A 87 2.36 7.24 -26.79
N GLU A 88 2.54 8.55 -26.91
CA GLU A 88 3.40 9.37 -26.06
C GLU A 88 2.94 9.36 -24.59
N VAL A 89 1.64 9.50 -24.35
CA VAL A 89 1.06 9.47 -22.99
C VAL A 89 1.15 8.09 -22.38
N ARG A 90 0.89 7.04 -23.16
CA ARG A 90 1.06 5.66 -22.69
C ARG A 90 2.47 5.43 -22.15
N VAL A 91 3.48 5.80 -22.93
CA VAL A 91 4.90 5.65 -22.56
C VAL A 91 5.22 6.41 -21.26
N ARG A 92 4.73 7.65 -21.12
CA ARG A 92 4.93 8.46 -19.91
C ARG A 92 4.25 7.85 -18.68
N ALA A 93 2.99 7.48 -18.80
CA ALA A 93 2.22 6.90 -17.70
C ALA A 93 2.83 5.59 -17.22
N GLU A 94 3.24 4.71 -18.15
CA GLU A 94 3.97 3.48 -17.80
C GLU A 94 5.32 3.75 -17.15
N ALA A 95 6.07 4.75 -17.62
CA ALA A 95 7.35 5.13 -17.00
C ALA A 95 7.16 5.62 -15.56
N LEU A 96 6.12 6.43 -15.30
CA LEU A 96 5.75 6.86 -13.95
C LEU A 96 5.35 5.66 -13.08
N VAL A 97 4.51 4.75 -13.58
CA VAL A 97 4.14 3.53 -12.82
C VAL A 97 5.37 2.70 -12.47
N ARG A 98 6.29 2.48 -13.41
CA ARG A 98 7.55 1.76 -13.17
C ARG A 98 8.40 2.45 -12.10
N LYS A 99 8.57 3.77 -12.22
CA LYS A 99 9.33 4.59 -11.25
C LYS A 99 8.71 4.52 -9.86
N LEU A 100 7.42 4.77 -9.72
CA LEU A 100 6.70 4.75 -8.44
C LEU A 100 6.73 3.36 -7.79
N THR A 101 6.65 2.29 -8.60
CA THR A 101 6.74 0.90 -8.10
C THR A 101 8.18 0.51 -7.72
N ALA A 102 9.20 1.12 -8.29
CA ALA A 102 10.60 0.86 -7.95
C ALA A 102 11.11 1.63 -6.73
N GLN A 103 10.37 2.64 -6.25
CA GLN A 103 10.76 3.40 -5.07
C GLN A 103 10.84 2.51 -3.81
N PRO A 104 11.85 2.73 -2.95
CA PRO A 104 11.96 2.02 -1.69
C PRO A 104 10.78 2.36 -0.78
N LEU A 105 10.41 1.40 0.07
CA LEU A 105 9.38 1.61 1.07
C LEU A 105 9.86 2.62 2.11
N THR A 106 8.95 3.47 2.55
CA THR A 106 9.16 4.31 3.73
C THR A 106 9.22 3.45 4.98
N ALA A 107 9.85 3.97 6.05
CA ALA A 107 9.92 3.27 7.33
C ALA A 107 8.52 2.95 7.90
N ASP A 108 7.54 3.84 7.69
CA ASP A 108 6.16 3.60 8.11
C ASP A 108 5.47 2.50 7.30
N GLN A 109 5.68 2.45 5.97
CA GLN A 109 5.17 1.36 5.16
C GLN A 109 5.79 0.01 5.54
N LEU A 110 7.09 -0.04 5.84
CA LEU A 110 7.75 -1.25 6.33
C LEU A 110 7.11 -1.74 7.64
N ARG A 111 6.90 -0.85 8.61
CA ARG A 111 6.23 -1.19 9.88
C ARG A 111 4.80 -1.71 9.67
N VAL A 112 4.07 -1.16 8.69
CA VAL A 112 2.74 -1.66 8.36
C VAL A 112 2.78 -3.03 7.69
N LEU A 113 3.77 -3.31 6.85
CA LEU A 113 3.95 -4.65 6.29
C LEU A 113 4.27 -5.67 7.39
N GLU A 114 5.15 -5.32 8.33
CA GLU A 114 5.43 -6.16 9.51
C GLU A 114 4.15 -6.43 10.32
N ALA A 115 3.30 -5.41 10.51
CA ALA A 115 2.02 -5.56 11.18
C ALA A 115 1.05 -6.46 10.41
N ILE A 116 0.96 -6.33 9.09
CA ILE A 116 0.16 -7.18 8.21
C ILE A 116 0.62 -8.64 8.31
N ASP A 117 1.94 -8.87 8.27
CA ASP A 117 2.50 -10.22 8.41
C ASP A 117 2.23 -10.80 9.79
N LEU A 118 2.37 -10.02 10.87
CA LEU A 118 2.01 -10.46 12.22
C LEU A 118 0.54 -10.87 12.30
N LEU A 119 -0.38 -10.04 11.80
CA LEU A 119 -1.82 -10.37 11.78
C LEU A 119 -2.08 -11.68 11.01
N GLY A 120 -1.36 -11.87 9.90
CA GLY A 120 -1.42 -13.09 9.10
C GLY A 120 -0.84 -14.34 9.79
N GLN A 121 0.06 -14.18 10.75
CA GLN A 121 0.59 -15.27 11.59
C GLN A 121 -0.33 -15.59 12.77
N VAL A 122 -0.91 -14.57 13.40
CA VAL A 122 -1.83 -14.69 14.54
C VAL A 122 -3.12 -15.41 14.15
N ARG A 123 -3.68 -15.09 12.97
CA ARG A 123 -4.82 -15.80 12.36
C ARG A 123 -6.08 -15.91 13.22
N THR A 124 -6.30 -14.96 14.12
CA THR A 124 -7.55 -14.86 14.87
C THR A 124 -8.64 -14.18 14.04
N PRO A 125 -9.93 -14.36 14.36
CA PRO A 125 -11.02 -13.73 13.61
C PRO A 125 -10.89 -12.21 13.49
N LYS A 126 -10.48 -11.49 14.55
CA LYS A 126 -10.28 -10.03 14.47
C LYS A 126 -9.06 -9.66 13.63
N ALA A 127 -8.01 -10.47 13.65
CA ALA A 127 -6.83 -10.23 12.82
C ALA A 127 -7.16 -10.40 11.33
N VAL A 128 -7.91 -11.46 10.98
CA VAL A 128 -8.39 -11.68 9.59
C VAL A 128 -9.33 -10.56 9.16
N ALA A 129 -10.29 -10.16 9.99
CA ALA A 129 -11.19 -9.05 9.69
C ALA A 129 -10.43 -7.73 9.43
N LEU A 130 -9.37 -7.44 10.19
CA LEU A 130 -8.53 -6.27 9.94
C LEU A 130 -7.73 -6.39 8.62
N LEU A 131 -7.20 -7.58 8.29
CA LEU A 131 -6.54 -7.81 7.01
C LEU A 131 -7.51 -7.61 5.82
N GLU A 132 -8.75 -8.07 5.94
CA GLU A 132 -9.81 -7.85 4.95
C GLU A 132 -10.19 -6.36 4.82
N GLU A 133 -10.29 -5.64 5.95
CA GLU A 133 -10.50 -4.18 5.96
C GLU A 133 -9.38 -3.48 5.17
N VAL A 134 -8.12 -3.81 5.45
CA VAL A 134 -6.97 -3.21 4.75
C VAL A 134 -6.94 -3.59 3.28
N ALA A 135 -7.21 -4.86 2.93
CA ALA A 135 -7.27 -5.32 1.55
C ALA A 135 -8.37 -4.63 0.73
N ARG A 136 -9.45 -4.18 1.40
CA ARG A 136 -10.57 -3.45 0.77
C ARG A 136 -10.33 -1.95 0.69
N GLU A 137 -9.80 -1.35 1.76
CA GLU A 137 -9.80 0.11 1.95
C GLU A 137 -8.44 0.78 1.67
N ALA A 138 -7.32 0.05 1.76
CA ALA A 138 -5.99 0.65 1.62
C ALA A 138 -5.84 1.37 0.27
N ARG A 139 -5.45 2.64 0.28
CA ARG A 139 -5.21 3.43 -0.94
C ARG A 139 -3.81 3.21 -1.49
N VAL A 140 -2.88 2.78 -0.64
CA VAL A 140 -1.52 2.38 -1.04
C VAL A 140 -1.58 0.97 -1.65
N PRO A 141 -1.32 0.81 -2.97
CA PRO A 141 -1.50 -0.47 -3.67
C PRO A 141 -0.70 -1.62 -3.07
N ARG A 142 0.56 -1.39 -2.67
CA ARG A 142 1.37 -2.47 -2.06
C ARG A 142 0.75 -3.00 -0.77
N LEU A 143 0.34 -2.12 0.13
CA LEU A 143 -0.27 -2.51 1.40
C LEU A 143 -1.60 -3.24 1.17
N ARG A 144 -2.40 -2.78 0.19
CA ARG A 144 -3.62 -3.48 -0.25
C ARG A 144 -3.32 -4.89 -0.72
N THR A 145 -2.33 -5.05 -1.59
CA THR A 145 -1.93 -6.35 -2.16
C THR A 145 -1.40 -7.30 -1.08
N GLU A 146 -0.52 -6.84 -0.19
CA GLU A 146 0.04 -7.69 0.86
C GLU A 146 -1.01 -8.11 1.90
N ALA A 147 -1.94 -7.22 2.26
CA ALA A 147 -3.08 -7.59 3.10
C ALA A 147 -3.94 -8.67 2.42
N GLY A 148 -4.25 -8.52 1.13
CA GLY A 148 -4.99 -9.54 0.37
C GLY A 148 -4.27 -10.89 0.29
N ARG A 149 -2.95 -10.87 0.12
CA ARG A 149 -2.12 -12.10 0.17
C ARG A 149 -2.15 -12.73 1.55
N ALA A 150 -2.08 -11.93 2.62
CA ALA A 150 -2.16 -12.42 3.98
C ALA A 150 -3.51 -13.14 4.24
N VAL A 151 -4.65 -12.55 3.82
CA VAL A 151 -5.98 -13.19 3.89
C VAL A 151 -6.01 -14.54 3.16
N GLN A 152 -5.42 -14.62 1.97
CA GLN A 152 -5.37 -15.89 1.22
C GLN A 152 -4.57 -16.97 1.95
N ARG A 153 -3.45 -16.60 2.59
CA ARG A 153 -2.64 -17.53 3.39
C ARG A 153 -3.41 -18.03 4.62
N THR A 154 -4.21 -17.17 5.27
CA THR A 154 -4.99 -17.57 6.46
C THR A 154 -6.13 -18.52 6.11
N GLY A 155 -6.81 -18.34 4.97
CA GLY A 155 -7.89 -19.22 4.52
C GLY A 155 -7.42 -20.60 4.04
N LYS A 156 -6.28 -20.68 3.36
CA LYS A 156 -5.76 -21.97 2.84
C LYS A 156 -5.46 -22.98 3.97
N ALA A 157 -4.93 -22.50 5.09
CA ALA A 157 -4.58 -23.36 6.22
C ALA A 157 -5.74 -23.61 7.21
N GLU A 158 -6.95 -23.07 6.99
CA GLU A 158 -8.17 -23.59 7.65
C GLU A 158 -8.72 -24.80 6.91
N ASN A 159 -8.55 -24.87 5.58
CA ASN A 159 -8.98 -26.00 4.76
C ASN A 159 -8.11 -27.26 4.95
N ASP A 160 -6.81 -27.10 5.24
CA ASP A 160 -5.90 -28.23 5.51
C ASP A 160 -6.09 -28.89 6.90
N LYS A 161 -6.96 -28.32 7.77
CA LYS A 161 -7.27 -28.87 9.10
C LYS A 161 -8.61 -29.63 9.16
N LYS A 162 -9.29 -29.78 8.03
CA LYS A 162 -10.54 -30.55 7.87
C LYS A 162 -10.27 -31.82 7.08
#